data_AF-A0A957BQC8-F1
#
_entry.id   AF-A0A957BQC8-F1
#
_cell.length_a   1.000
_cell.length_b   1.000
_cell.length_c   1.000
_cell.angle_alpha   90.00
_cell.angle_beta   90.00
_cell.angle_gamma   90.00
#
_symmetry.space_group_name_H-M   'P 1'
#
loop_
_entity.id
_entity.type
_entity.pdbx_description
1 polymer ?
#
loop_
_entity_poly.entity_id
_entity_poly.type
_entity_poly.pdbx_seq_one_letter_code
_entity_poly.pdbx_strand_id
1 'polypeptide(L)'
;GHTQTVFIGGVGMGIYALMLPQRWRRLVWLALAGAGALLLALPQLVPTLELTSVSNRNGGLNQNEATAFSFNPFLAARALLPNYDQPIFAEYIAYPGIMAFGLALLGLFALPEAHPTRTRVAAFLRAPQFPWIMLALIGLLFAFGQYNPIYWQLAALPGFNLFRVPARWLVLFALGGAMLAGLGTQALSVDIKRSRRWASGLLLVVTAALALGAITLTARNPEPIPFYPPELRSLVGWTAALIAALVILLVIKRHAPATAVGVTVLELFLAAHALPYNRLTPPDTFNEQRFTVSQMHVYAKRETPPGRLLSITDLLFDPGDKATLIARYQRLGMSEEEIEIALVAIKHQEVLAANLPLYWGIPTIDGFDGGVLPTGYYTAFTSLLLPPGELRTIDGRLREVLARADCDGACIPDRRWLDLTNVRYLLLDKIYDVWHEDVAYDTAFSTRLAADQRLTLTPEPAFDADALYLLCPESATCTPNVTFIYEDGNQTTLAATTNE
;
A
#
# COMPACT_ATOMS: atom_id res chain seq x y z
N GLY A 1 -16.39 -3.75 8.87
CA GLY A 1 -15.43 -2.76 9.40
C GLY A 1 -14.09 -3.43 9.58
N HIS A 2 -12.99 -2.77 9.24
CA HIS A 2 -11.64 -3.33 9.29
C HIS A 2 -11.29 -3.83 10.71
N THR A 3 -10.96 -5.11 10.87
CA THR A 3 -10.75 -5.78 12.18
C THR A 3 -9.68 -5.11 13.04
N GLN A 4 -8.57 -4.70 12.42
CA GLN A 4 -7.50 -3.94 13.08
C GLN A 4 -7.99 -2.61 13.72
N THR A 5 -8.90 -1.88 13.06
CA THR A 5 -9.46 -0.64 13.62
C THR A 5 -10.26 -0.91 14.89
N VAL A 6 -11.02 -2.01 14.93
CA VAL A 6 -11.76 -2.44 16.12
C VAL A 6 -10.81 -2.78 17.25
N PHE A 7 -9.71 -3.49 16.96
CA PHE A 7 -8.68 -3.82 17.95
C PHE A 7 -8.01 -2.56 18.52
N ILE A 8 -7.48 -1.68 17.67
CA ILE A 8 -6.83 -0.42 18.09
C ILE A 8 -7.79 0.47 18.86
N GLY A 9 -9.03 0.62 18.38
CA GLY A 9 -10.08 1.38 19.06
C GLY A 9 -10.45 0.79 20.41
N GLY A 10 -10.57 -0.54 20.51
CA GLY A 10 -10.82 -1.26 21.77
C GLY A 10 -9.71 -1.05 22.79
N VAL A 11 -8.44 -1.17 22.37
CA VAL A 11 -7.27 -0.88 23.22
C VAL A 11 -7.29 0.59 23.66
N GLY A 12 -7.52 1.52 22.74
CA GLY A 12 -7.64 2.95 23.05
C GLY A 12 -8.74 3.26 24.06
N MET A 13 -9.94 2.70 23.88
CA MET A 13 -11.05 2.84 24.83
C MET A 13 -10.73 2.25 26.21
N GLY A 14 -10.06 1.09 26.26
CA GLY A 14 -9.60 0.47 27.50
C GLY A 14 -8.62 1.35 28.27
N ILE A 15 -7.60 1.87 27.57
CA ILE A 15 -6.62 2.82 28.11
C ILE A 15 -7.33 4.07 28.65
N TYR A 16 -8.23 4.64 27.85
CA TYR A 16 -9.01 5.82 28.23
C TYR A 16 -9.85 5.55 29.49
N ALA A 17 -10.58 4.44 29.54
CA ALA A 17 -11.41 4.09 30.69
C ALA A 17 -10.61 3.87 31.99
N LEU A 18 -9.40 3.30 31.90
CA LEU A 18 -8.50 3.11 33.03
C LEU A 18 -8.04 4.42 33.68
N MET A 19 -7.98 5.50 32.90
CA MET A 19 -7.54 6.83 33.34
C MET A 19 -8.68 7.66 33.95
N LEU A 20 -9.92 7.19 33.89
CA LEU A 20 -11.09 7.93 34.33
C LEU A 20 -11.57 7.52 35.74
N PRO A 21 -12.30 8.39 36.44
CA PRO A 21 -12.95 8.05 37.69
C PRO A 21 -13.92 6.86 37.52
N GLN A 22 -13.99 5.98 38.52
CA GLN A 22 -14.81 4.76 38.49
C GLN A 22 -14.43 3.81 37.33
N ARG A 23 -13.13 3.72 37.03
CA ARG A 23 -12.55 2.89 35.95
C ARG A 23 -13.16 1.49 35.83
N TRP A 24 -13.36 0.78 36.94
CA TRP A 24 -13.93 -0.57 36.92
C TRP A 24 -15.36 -0.61 36.38
N ARG A 25 -16.20 0.35 36.79
CA ARG A 25 -17.57 0.48 36.27
C ARG A 25 -17.57 0.77 34.77
N ARG A 26 -16.65 1.63 34.31
CA ARG A 26 -16.51 1.95 32.88
C ARG A 26 -16.03 0.76 32.06
N LEU A 27 -15.09 -0.03 32.61
CA LEU A 27 -14.65 -1.27 31.97
C LEU A 27 -15.78 -2.30 31.87
N VAL A 28 -16.64 -2.41 32.89
CA VAL A 28 -17.84 -3.25 32.81
C VAL A 28 -18.77 -2.78 31.69
N TRP A 29 -19.03 -1.46 31.59
CA TRP A 29 -19.84 -0.92 30.49
C TRP A 29 -19.23 -1.18 29.11
N LEU A 30 -17.92 -1.00 28.97
CA LEU A 30 -17.20 -1.32 27.73
C LEU A 30 -17.26 -2.81 27.40
N ALA A 31 -17.16 -3.69 28.40
CA ALA A 31 -17.29 -5.13 28.21
C ALA A 31 -18.72 -5.51 27.77
N LEU A 32 -19.75 -4.93 28.37
CA LEU A 32 -21.15 -5.14 27.98
C LEU A 32 -21.42 -4.64 26.56
N ALA A 33 -20.93 -3.44 26.22
CA ALA A 33 -21.03 -2.91 24.86
C ALA A 33 -20.26 -3.78 23.85
N GLY A 34 -19.07 -4.25 24.22
CA GLY A 34 -18.27 -5.17 23.42
C GLY A 34 -18.95 -6.51 23.20
N ALA A 35 -19.61 -7.07 24.22
CA ALA A 35 -20.40 -8.30 24.10
C ALA A 35 -21.60 -8.09 23.16
N GLY A 36 -22.31 -6.96 23.27
CA GLY A 36 -23.37 -6.60 22.34
C GLY A 36 -22.87 -6.48 20.90
N ALA A 37 -21.74 -5.81 20.69
CA ALA A 37 -21.11 -5.67 19.37
C ALA A 37 -20.65 -7.03 18.81
N LEU A 38 -20.10 -7.91 19.66
CA LEU A 38 -19.72 -9.28 19.27
C LEU A 38 -20.94 -10.07 18.77
N LEU A 39 -22.05 -10.04 19.52
CA LEU A 39 -23.29 -10.72 19.16
C LEU A 39 -23.84 -10.22 17.81
N LEU A 40 -23.84 -8.90 17.61
CA LEU A 40 -24.28 -8.29 16.35
C LEU A 40 -23.35 -8.64 15.17
N ALA A 41 -22.07 -8.88 15.44
CA ALA A 41 -21.06 -9.22 14.44
C ALA A 41 -20.89 -10.73 14.21
N LEU A 42 -21.58 -11.60 14.95
CA LEU A 42 -21.44 -13.06 14.83
C LEU A 42 -21.61 -13.60 13.40
N PRO A 43 -22.57 -13.13 12.58
CA PRO A 43 -22.73 -13.61 11.20
C PRO A 43 -21.48 -13.40 10.34
N GLN A 44 -20.64 -12.41 10.68
CA GLN A 44 -19.36 -12.17 10.02
C GLN A 44 -18.20 -12.88 10.75
N LEU A 45 -18.19 -12.87 12.09
CA LEU A 45 -17.10 -13.42 12.89
C LEU A 45 -16.99 -14.93 12.79
N VAL A 46 -18.12 -15.67 12.75
CA VAL A 46 -18.10 -17.14 12.68
C VAL A 46 -17.42 -17.64 11.39
N PRO A 47 -17.83 -17.21 10.18
CA PRO A 47 -17.11 -17.56 8.95
C PRO A 47 -15.66 -17.07 8.93
N THR A 48 -15.39 -15.90 9.54
CA THR A 48 -14.01 -15.38 9.63
C THR A 48 -13.13 -16.29 10.50
N LEU A 49 -13.63 -16.77 11.64
CA LEU A 49 -12.90 -17.69 12.51
C LEU A 49 -12.64 -19.03 11.82
N GLU A 50 -13.62 -19.57 11.10
CA GLU A 50 -13.45 -20.76 10.28
C GLU A 50 -12.36 -20.55 9.23
N LEU A 51 -12.43 -19.45 8.46
CA LEU A 51 -11.40 -19.12 7.48
C LEU A 51 -10.03 -18.92 8.13
N THR A 52 -9.94 -18.20 9.26
CA THR A 52 -8.68 -17.98 9.97
C THR A 52 -8.02 -19.30 10.38
N SER A 53 -8.82 -20.29 10.80
CA SER A 53 -8.32 -21.60 11.22
C SER A 53 -7.65 -22.39 10.08
N VAL A 54 -8.09 -22.19 8.84
CA VAL A 54 -7.49 -22.81 7.65
C VAL A 54 -6.61 -21.85 6.84
N SER A 55 -6.51 -20.59 7.28
CA SER A 55 -5.70 -19.57 6.64
C SER A 55 -4.22 -19.85 6.84
N ASN A 56 -3.40 -19.27 5.97
CA ASN A 56 -1.95 -19.26 6.17
C ASN A 56 -1.49 -18.36 7.34
N ARG A 57 -2.43 -17.71 8.06
CA ARG A 57 -2.18 -16.90 9.26
C ARG A 57 -2.74 -17.52 10.55
N ASN A 58 -3.05 -18.81 10.57
CA ASN A 58 -3.62 -19.52 11.73
C ASN A 58 -2.77 -19.37 13.03
N GLY A 59 -1.46 -19.16 12.91
CA GLY A 59 -0.54 -18.93 14.05
C GLY A 59 -0.28 -17.46 14.41
N GLY A 60 -0.89 -16.51 13.71
CA GLY A 60 -0.48 -15.12 13.71
C GLY A 60 0.79 -14.88 12.87
N LEU A 61 1.22 -13.63 12.83
CA LEU A 61 2.42 -13.16 12.15
C LEU A 61 3.63 -13.24 13.09
N ASN A 62 4.82 -13.44 12.54
CA ASN A 62 6.04 -13.22 13.30
C ASN A 62 6.27 -11.73 13.56
N GLN A 63 7.22 -11.37 14.43
CA GLN A 63 7.46 -9.97 14.80
C GLN A 63 7.78 -9.08 13.60
N ASN A 64 8.63 -9.52 12.67
CA ASN A 64 8.98 -8.76 11.47
C ASN A 64 7.73 -8.45 10.63
N GLU A 65 6.90 -9.46 10.39
CA GLU A 65 5.66 -9.35 9.63
C GLU A 65 4.62 -8.46 10.32
N ALA A 66 4.45 -8.62 11.64
CA ALA A 66 3.53 -7.81 12.45
C ALA A 66 3.97 -6.34 12.51
N THR A 67 5.27 -6.06 12.42
CA THR A 67 5.82 -4.71 12.36
C THR A 67 6.07 -4.18 10.95
N ALA A 68 5.68 -4.89 9.90
CA ALA A 68 5.77 -4.38 8.54
C ALA A 68 4.95 -3.09 8.40
N PHE A 69 5.47 -2.10 7.65
CA PHE A 69 4.89 -0.75 7.51
C PHE A 69 4.77 0.01 8.85
N SER A 70 5.80 -0.10 9.69
CA SER A 70 5.96 0.72 10.88
C SER A 70 6.20 2.17 10.53
N PHE A 71 5.67 3.11 11.31
CA PHE A 71 5.86 4.53 11.08
C PHE A 71 7.35 4.90 11.10
N ASN A 72 7.88 5.20 9.92
CA ASN A 72 9.31 5.34 9.71
C ASN A 72 9.83 6.70 10.20
N PRO A 73 10.85 6.75 11.10
CA PRO A 73 11.44 7.99 11.59
C PRO A 73 11.95 8.95 10.51
N PHE A 74 12.42 8.44 9.36
CA PHE A 74 12.89 9.26 8.24
C PHE A 74 11.74 10.00 7.53
N LEU A 75 10.52 9.47 7.62
CA LEU A 75 9.31 10.06 7.03
C LEU A 75 8.40 10.72 8.07
N ALA A 76 8.59 10.45 9.36
CA ALA A 76 7.70 10.90 10.43
C ALA A 76 7.51 12.42 10.44
N ALA A 77 8.58 13.17 10.19
CA ALA A 77 8.54 14.63 10.12
C ALA A 77 7.65 15.13 8.96
N ARG A 78 7.79 14.51 7.78
CA ARG A 78 6.98 14.81 6.58
C ARG A 78 5.53 14.38 6.76
N ALA A 79 5.28 13.32 7.52
CA ALA A 79 3.97 12.74 7.78
C ALA A 79 3.12 13.50 8.82
N LEU A 80 3.77 14.18 9.77
CA LEU A 80 3.15 15.01 10.79
C LEU A 80 2.97 16.47 10.36
N LEU A 81 3.27 16.80 9.11
CA LEU A 81 3.07 18.10 8.47
C LEU A 81 2.11 17.96 7.27
N PRO A 82 1.42 19.04 6.86
CA PRO A 82 0.50 18.95 5.73
C PRO A 82 1.28 18.67 4.44
N ASN A 83 0.71 17.81 3.59
CA ASN A 83 1.14 17.67 2.21
C ASN A 83 0.46 18.77 1.38
N TYR A 84 1.22 19.70 0.81
CA TYR A 84 0.69 20.67 -0.17
C TYR A 84 1.17 20.38 -1.60
N ASP A 85 1.99 19.36 -1.77
CA ASP A 85 2.59 18.91 -3.02
C ASP A 85 2.25 17.44 -3.29
N GLN A 86 3.19 16.53 -3.04
CA GLN A 86 3.06 15.10 -3.23
C GLN A 86 2.71 14.42 -1.89
N PRO A 87 1.74 13.50 -1.87
CA PRO A 87 1.45 12.71 -0.70
C PRO A 87 2.55 11.66 -0.47
N ILE A 88 2.89 11.43 0.79
CA ILE A 88 3.65 10.25 1.19
C ILE A 88 2.74 9.01 1.28
N PHE A 89 3.32 7.85 1.59
CA PHE A 89 2.57 6.63 1.88
C PHE A 89 1.35 6.88 2.80
N ALA A 90 0.15 6.55 2.29
CA ALA A 90 -1.12 6.99 2.86
C ALA A 90 -1.35 6.52 4.31
N GLU A 91 -0.82 5.36 4.69
CA GLU A 91 -0.93 4.82 6.05
C GLU A 91 -0.16 5.65 7.09
N TYR A 92 0.75 6.53 6.67
CA TYR A 92 1.54 7.39 7.56
C TYR A 92 0.87 8.75 7.80
N ILE A 93 -0.18 9.10 7.07
CA ILE A 93 -0.79 10.43 7.13
C ILE A 93 -1.62 10.56 8.42
N ALA A 94 -1.10 11.34 9.37
CA ALA A 94 -1.78 11.63 10.65
C ALA A 94 -1.57 13.08 11.09
N TYR A 95 -1.56 13.98 10.13
CA TYR A 95 -1.38 15.40 10.38
C TYR A 95 -2.72 16.06 10.82
N PRO A 96 -2.76 16.76 11.96
CA PRO A 96 -3.98 17.39 12.47
C PRO A 96 -4.24 18.82 11.96
N GLY A 97 -3.26 19.51 11.37
CA GLY A 97 -3.26 20.98 11.21
C GLY A 97 -2.11 21.64 11.99
N ILE A 98 -1.36 22.61 11.46
CA ILE A 98 -0.38 23.40 12.24
C ILE A 98 -1.16 24.31 13.20
N MET A 99 -2.28 24.90 12.73
CA MET A 99 -3.18 25.65 13.61
C MET A 99 -3.76 24.73 14.69
N ALA A 100 -4.26 23.54 14.31
CA ALA A 100 -4.81 22.57 15.25
C ALA A 100 -3.77 22.07 16.26
N PHE A 101 -2.53 21.88 15.82
CA PHE A 101 -1.41 21.51 16.68
C PHE A 101 -1.09 22.64 17.67
N GLY A 102 -1.09 23.89 17.23
CA GLY A 102 -0.97 25.06 18.11
C GLY A 102 -2.07 25.12 19.18
N LEU A 103 -3.32 24.82 18.80
CA LEU A 103 -4.44 24.69 19.73
C LEU A 103 -4.22 23.51 20.69
N ALA A 104 -3.76 22.36 20.21
CA ALA A 104 -3.49 21.20 21.07
C ALA A 104 -2.41 21.51 22.13
N LEU A 105 -1.36 22.25 21.75
CA LEU A 105 -0.34 22.74 22.68
C LEU A 105 -0.94 23.75 23.68
N LEU A 106 -1.84 24.63 23.25
CA LEU A 106 -2.55 25.53 24.16
C LEU A 106 -3.43 24.73 25.15
N GLY A 107 -4.16 23.72 24.69
CA GLY A 107 -4.97 22.83 25.53
C GLY A 107 -4.13 22.03 26.53
N LEU A 108 -2.92 21.64 26.15
CA LEU A 108 -1.92 21.02 27.03
C LEU A 108 -1.53 21.96 28.18
N PHE A 109 -1.24 23.23 27.87
CA PHE A 109 -0.79 24.24 28.85
C PHE A 109 -1.93 24.99 29.56
N ALA A 110 -3.19 24.80 29.15
CA ALA A 110 -4.37 25.35 29.80
C ALA A 110 -4.76 24.55 31.05
N LEU A 111 -3.77 24.18 31.88
CA LEU A 111 -3.99 23.50 33.15
C LEU A 111 -4.82 24.41 34.08
N PRO A 112 -5.87 23.87 34.74
CA PRO A 112 -6.50 24.57 35.86
C PRO A 112 -5.45 24.92 36.91
N GLU A 113 -5.50 26.13 37.49
CA GLU A 113 -4.59 26.50 38.58
C GLU A 113 -4.61 25.41 39.66
N ALA A 114 -3.42 24.89 39.98
CA ALA A 114 -3.30 23.79 40.93
C ALA A 114 -3.76 24.26 42.31
N HIS A 115 -4.75 23.58 42.88
CA HIS A 115 -5.19 23.81 44.26
C HIS A 115 -3.96 23.73 45.20
N PRO A 116 -3.76 24.69 46.12
CA PRO A 116 -2.53 24.83 46.91
C PRO A 116 -2.16 23.62 47.80
N THR A 117 -3.09 22.68 48.00
CA THR A 117 -2.92 21.52 48.89
C THR A 117 -2.52 20.23 48.18
N ARG A 118 -2.36 20.20 46.86
CA ARG A 118 -2.00 18.99 46.10
C ARG A 118 -0.64 19.11 45.42
N THR A 119 0.09 18.00 45.38
CA THR A 119 1.32 17.89 44.60
C THR A 119 1.02 18.13 43.11
N ARG A 120 1.93 18.81 42.40
CA ARG A 120 1.79 19.12 40.96
C ARG A 120 1.49 17.88 40.11
N VAL A 121 2.09 16.74 40.48
CA VAL A 121 1.87 15.45 39.81
C VAL A 121 0.42 14.97 39.96
N ALA A 122 -0.14 15.01 41.17
CA ALA A 122 -1.52 14.58 41.42
C ALA A 122 -2.55 15.50 40.75
N ALA A 123 -2.23 16.78 40.57
CA ALA A 123 -3.04 17.71 39.79
C ALA A 123 -3.01 17.37 38.28
N PHE A 124 -1.83 17.08 37.73
CA PHE A 124 -1.67 16.70 36.33
C PHE A 124 -2.39 15.40 35.98
N LEU A 125 -2.24 14.34 36.78
CA LEU A 125 -2.90 13.04 36.54
C LEU A 125 -4.43 13.11 36.60
N ARG A 126 -5.00 14.15 37.23
CA ARG A 126 -6.45 14.38 37.32
C ARG A 126 -6.94 15.44 36.35
N ALA A 127 -6.05 16.02 35.55
CA ALA A 127 -6.41 17.06 34.59
C ALA A 127 -7.27 16.46 33.47
N PRO A 128 -8.29 17.17 32.97
CA PRO A 128 -9.17 16.66 31.91
C PRO A 128 -8.42 16.35 30.60
N GLN A 129 -7.27 17.00 30.36
CA GLN A 129 -6.39 16.72 29.23
C GLN A 129 -5.61 15.40 29.35
N PHE A 130 -5.38 14.88 30.57
CA PHE A 130 -4.45 13.77 30.79
C PHE A 130 -4.76 12.52 29.95
N PRO A 131 -6.01 12.02 29.87
CA PRO A 131 -6.32 10.86 29.04
C PRO A 131 -6.02 11.10 27.56
N TRP A 132 -6.26 12.31 27.06
CA TRP A 132 -6.03 12.67 25.65
C TRP A 132 -4.53 12.79 25.33
N ILE A 133 -3.73 13.31 26.26
CA ILE A 133 -2.26 13.32 26.16
C ILE A 133 -1.75 11.87 26.07
N MET A 134 -2.23 11.00 26.97
CA MET A 134 -1.78 9.60 26.99
C MET A 134 -2.19 8.85 25.72
N LEU A 135 -3.41 9.03 25.23
CA LEU A 135 -3.83 8.45 23.95
C LEU A 135 -2.96 8.94 22.79
N ALA A 136 -2.64 10.24 22.78
CA ALA A 136 -1.80 10.80 21.73
C ALA A 136 -0.38 10.22 21.75
N LEU A 137 0.22 10.16 22.94
CA LEU A 137 1.56 9.62 23.14
C LEU A 137 1.63 8.11 22.85
N ILE A 138 0.68 7.32 23.35
CA ILE A 138 0.65 5.87 23.13
C ILE A 138 0.43 5.58 21.65
N GLY A 139 -0.51 6.28 21.00
CA GLY A 139 -0.75 6.15 19.56
C GLY A 139 0.50 6.42 18.74
N LEU A 140 1.21 7.51 19.02
CA LEU A 140 2.44 7.88 18.33
C LEU A 140 3.58 6.88 18.61
N LEU A 141 3.78 6.46 19.87
CA LEU A 141 4.82 5.50 20.24
C LEU A 141 4.58 4.12 19.62
N PHE A 142 3.33 3.64 19.61
CA PHE A 142 2.99 2.35 19.02
C PHE A 142 3.07 2.39 17.49
N ALA A 143 2.82 3.56 16.87
CA ALA A 143 2.95 3.73 15.43
C ALA A 143 4.35 3.41 14.92
N PHE A 144 5.39 3.75 15.69
CA PHE A 144 6.79 3.47 15.35
C PHE A 144 7.13 1.98 15.26
N GLY A 145 6.27 1.06 15.75
CA GLY A 145 6.39 -0.37 15.51
C GLY A 145 7.80 -0.95 15.75
N GLN A 146 8.50 -1.35 14.68
CA GLN A 146 9.86 -1.90 14.73
C GLN A 146 10.91 -0.98 15.37
N TYR A 147 10.70 0.33 15.31
CA TYR A 147 11.59 1.33 15.93
C TYR A 147 11.29 1.56 17.43
N ASN A 148 10.27 0.90 17.96
CA ASN A 148 9.89 0.96 19.38
C ASN A 148 10.11 -0.42 20.02
N PRO A 149 11.12 -0.59 20.90
CA PRO A 149 11.37 -1.85 21.57
C PRO A 149 10.14 -2.42 22.27
N ILE A 150 9.35 -1.56 22.95
CA ILE A 150 8.13 -1.99 23.65
C ILE A 150 7.13 -2.61 22.68
N TYR A 151 6.91 -1.96 21.54
CA TYR A 151 5.98 -2.48 20.54
C TYR A 151 6.49 -3.76 19.90
N TRP A 152 7.81 -3.87 19.67
CA TRP A 152 8.42 -5.10 19.19
C TRP A 152 8.10 -6.30 20.09
N GLN A 153 8.17 -6.14 21.41
CA GLN A 153 7.79 -7.21 22.34
C GLN A 153 6.28 -7.48 22.32
N LEU A 154 5.45 -6.43 22.23
CA LEU A 154 4.01 -6.59 22.08
C LEU A 154 3.64 -7.35 20.81
N ALA A 155 4.37 -7.15 19.71
CA ALA A 155 4.13 -7.81 18.44
C ALA A 155 4.32 -9.34 18.47
N ALA A 156 4.93 -9.90 19.52
CA ALA A 156 4.98 -11.34 19.75
C ALA A 156 3.77 -11.89 20.52
N LEU A 157 2.94 -11.03 21.13
CA LEU A 157 1.81 -11.45 21.94
C LEU A 157 0.57 -11.72 21.09
N PRO A 158 -0.28 -12.70 21.49
CA PRO A 158 -1.58 -12.93 20.86
C PRO A 158 -2.41 -11.65 20.78
N GLY A 159 -2.94 -11.37 19.59
CA GLY A 159 -3.73 -10.17 19.31
C GLY A 159 -2.93 -9.09 18.58
N PHE A 160 -1.75 -8.73 19.11
CA PHE A 160 -0.85 -7.80 18.43
C PHE A 160 -0.14 -8.44 17.24
N ASN A 161 0.10 -9.76 17.31
CA ASN A 161 0.65 -10.54 16.20
C ASN A 161 -0.38 -10.85 15.09
N LEU A 162 -1.62 -10.36 15.16
CA LEU A 162 -2.65 -10.64 14.16
C LEU A 162 -2.66 -9.64 12.99
N PHE A 163 -2.00 -8.49 13.15
CA PHE A 163 -2.09 -7.37 12.22
C PHE A 163 -0.71 -6.82 11.85
N ARG A 164 -0.58 -6.38 10.59
CA ARG A 164 0.53 -5.58 10.09
C ARG A 164 0.18 -4.08 10.13
N VAL A 165 1.12 -3.21 9.77
CA VAL A 165 0.97 -1.75 9.72
C VAL A 165 0.76 -1.11 11.10
N PRO A 166 1.79 -1.10 11.97
CA PRO A 166 1.73 -0.34 13.22
C PRO A 166 1.40 1.14 13.02
N ALA A 167 1.74 1.76 11.87
CA ALA A 167 1.43 3.17 11.61
C ALA A 167 -0.05 3.55 11.86
N ARG A 168 -0.99 2.62 11.73
CA ARG A 168 -2.42 2.84 12.03
C ARG A 168 -2.73 3.20 13.47
N TRP A 169 -1.83 2.97 14.43
CA TRP A 169 -1.95 3.47 15.80
C TRP A 169 -2.00 5.01 15.88
N LEU A 170 -1.55 5.70 14.82
CA LEU A 170 -1.70 7.14 14.67
C LEU A 170 -3.16 7.62 14.75
N VAL A 171 -4.16 6.74 14.57
CA VAL A 171 -5.57 7.11 14.83
C VAL A 171 -5.79 7.59 16.27
N LEU A 172 -5.09 7.02 17.26
CA LEU A 172 -5.15 7.46 18.66
C LEU A 172 -4.40 8.79 18.85
N PHE A 173 -3.32 9.00 18.09
CA PHE A 173 -2.63 10.28 18.00
C PHE A 173 -3.55 11.38 17.47
N ALA A 174 -4.23 11.14 16.35
CA ALA A 174 -5.16 12.09 15.75
C ALA A 174 -6.33 12.39 16.70
N LEU A 175 -6.93 11.37 17.33
CA LEU A 175 -8.02 11.55 18.29
C LEU A 175 -7.58 12.36 19.52
N GLY A 176 -6.46 12.00 20.14
CA GLY A 176 -5.93 12.72 21.30
C GLY A 176 -5.57 14.17 20.95
N GLY A 177 -4.93 14.39 19.80
CA GLY A 177 -4.61 15.70 19.26
C GLY A 177 -5.85 16.56 19.00
N ALA A 178 -6.90 16.00 18.40
CA ALA A 178 -8.15 16.69 18.13
C ALA A 178 -8.87 17.11 19.43
N MET A 179 -8.91 16.24 20.44
CA MET A 179 -9.50 16.55 21.74
C MET A 179 -8.70 17.64 22.50
N LEU A 180 -7.37 17.58 22.45
CA LEU A 180 -6.51 18.63 22.99
C LEU A 180 -6.70 19.96 22.26
N ALA A 181 -6.84 19.92 20.93
CA ALA A 181 -7.15 21.11 20.14
C ALA A 181 -8.50 21.71 20.54
N GLY A 182 -9.53 20.89 20.77
CA GLY A 182 -10.81 21.33 21.32
C GLY A 182 -10.69 22.04 22.67
N LEU A 183 -9.90 21.48 23.60
CA LEU A 183 -9.60 22.13 24.88
C LEU A 183 -8.83 23.45 24.70
N GLY A 184 -7.90 23.50 23.75
CA GLY A 184 -7.18 24.73 23.39
C GLY A 184 -8.09 25.80 22.81
N THR A 185 -9.03 25.42 21.95
CA THR A 185 -10.06 26.31 21.40
C THR A 185 -10.93 26.89 22.51
N GLN A 186 -11.32 26.08 23.50
CA GLN A 186 -12.03 26.58 24.69
C GLN A 186 -11.16 27.56 25.51
N ALA A 187 -9.87 27.27 25.65
CA ALA A 187 -8.91 28.11 26.37
C ALA A 187 -8.64 29.46 25.68
N LEU A 188 -8.86 29.58 24.36
CA LEU A 188 -8.73 30.87 23.66
C LEU A 188 -9.69 31.94 24.17
N SER A 189 -10.85 31.54 24.70
CA SER A 189 -11.86 32.45 25.26
C SER A 189 -11.46 33.04 26.63
N VAL A 190 -10.35 32.58 27.21
CA VAL A 190 -9.86 33.00 28.53
C VAL A 190 -8.51 33.73 28.39
N ASP A 191 -8.25 34.76 29.21
CA ASP A 191 -6.98 35.52 29.13
C ASP A 191 -5.83 34.77 29.81
N ILE A 192 -5.24 33.81 29.11
CA ILE A 192 -4.13 32.97 29.60
C ILE A 192 -2.82 33.34 28.87
N LYS A 193 -2.31 34.56 29.12
CA LYS A 193 -1.12 35.12 28.41
C LYS A 193 0.12 34.23 28.48
N ARG A 194 0.39 33.63 29.64
CA ARG A 194 1.55 32.76 29.84
C ARG A 194 1.42 31.50 28.96
N SER A 195 0.33 30.75 29.08
CA SER A 195 0.14 29.52 28.30
C SER A 195 0.14 29.76 26.80
N ARG A 196 -0.44 30.89 26.33
CA ARG A 196 -0.35 31.30 24.91
C ARG A 196 1.11 31.46 24.44
N ARG A 197 1.96 32.15 25.20
CA ARG A 197 3.39 32.31 24.85
C ARG A 197 4.14 30.99 24.82
N TRP A 198 3.91 30.10 25.79
CA TRP A 198 4.53 28.78 25.82
C TRP A 198 4.06 27.90 24.66
N ALA A 199 2.76 27.89 24.37
CA ALA A 199 2.19 27.17 23.23
C ALA A 199 2.76 27.68 21.91
N SER A 200 2.81 29.00 21.69
CA SER A 200 3.36 29.60 20.47
C SER A 200 4.86 29.34 20.31
N GLY A 201 5.65 29.46 21.39
CA GLY A 201 7.08 29.16 21.35
C GLY A 201 7.36 27.69 21.03
N LEU A 202 6.62 26.77 21.66
CA LEU A 202 6.75 25.34 21.38
C LEU A 202 6.25 24.99 19.97
N LEU A 203 5.16 25.61 19.49
CA LEU A 203 4.67 25.45 18.12
C LEU A 203 5.74 25.84 17.10
N LEU A 204 6.39 26.98 17.29
CA LEU A 204 7.48 27.45 16.43
C LEU A 204 8.64 26.44 16.42
N VAL A 205 9.11 26.03 17.60
CA VAL A 205 10.25 25.10 17.72
C VAL A 205 9.93 23.74 17.10
N VAL A 206 8.76 23.17 17.41
CA VAL A 206 8.36 21.86 16.89
C VAL A 206 8.12 21.92 15.38
N THR A 207 7.43 22.94 14.87
CA THR A 207 7.19 23.06 13.42
C THR A 207 8.50 23.26 12.66
N ALA A 208 9.42 24.07 13.19
CA ALA A 208 10.76 24.24 12.59
C ALA A 208 11.58 22.95 12.64
N ALA A 209 11.54 22.21 13.74
CA ALA A 209 12.21 20.91 13.86
C ALA A 209 11.64 19.86 12.91
N LEU A 210 10.31 19.79 12.77
CA LEU A 210 9.65 18.90 11.80
C LEU A 210 9.97 19.32 10.36
N ALA A 211 9.95 20.62 10.04
CA ALA A 211 10.30 21.08 8.69
C ALA A 211 11.76 20.75 8.35
N LEU A 212 12.70 20.98 9.28
CA LEU A 212 14.10 20.61 9.13
C LEU A 212 14.28 19.09 8.98
N GLY A 213 13.57 18.30 9.78
CA GLY A 213 13.57 16.84 9.67
C GLY A 213 13.04 16.35 8.33
N ALA A 214 11.94 16.93 7.84
CA ALA A 214 11.37 16.61 6.53
C ALA A 214 12.32 16.94 5.38
N ILE A 215 13.08 18.04 5.47
CA ILE A 215 14.08 18.42 4.45
C ILE A 215 15.29 17.47 4.48
N THR A 216 15.77 17.12 5.68
CA THR A 216 17.07 16.44 5.84
C THR A 216 17.00 14.91 5.88
N LEU A 217 15.91 14.35 6.42
CA LEU A 217 15.78 12.91 6.64
C LEU A 217 14.98 12.21 5.55
N THR A 218 13.95 12.85 4.99
CA THR A 218 13.05 12.20 4.01
C THR A 218 13.79 11.76 2.75
N ALA A 219 14.74 12.56 2.26
CA ALA A 219 15.58 12.20 1.12
C ALA A 219 16.56 11.04 1.39
N ARG A 220 16.71 10.62 2.66
CA ARG A 220 17.59 9.53 3.09
C ARG A 220 16.80 8.28 3.49
N ASN A 221 15.52 8.22 3.16
CA ASN A 221 14.68 7.09 3.50
C ASN A 221 15.20 5.80 2.82
N PRO A 222 15.52 4.75 3.59
CA PRO A 222 16.02 3.50 3.02
C PRO A 222 14.90 2.56 2.56
N GLU A 223 13.64 2.83 2.94
CA GLU A 223 12.50 1.95 2.63
C GLU A 223 11.98 2.19 1.20
N PRO A 224 11.62 1.12 0.46
CA PRO A 224 11.06 1.20 -0.89
C PRO A 224 9.56 1.54 -0.86
N ILE A 225 9.19 2.57 -0.11
CA ILE A 225 7.82 3.12 -0.06
C ILE A 225 7.82 4.48 -0.75
N PRO A 226 6.71 4.92 -1.37
CA PRO A 226 6.64 6.24 -1.98
C PRO A 226 7.03 7.34 -0.98
N PHE A 227 8.12 8.05 -1.27
CA PHE A 227 8.60 9.16 -0.46
C PHE A 227 8.98 10.33 -1.36
N TYR A 228 8.59 11.53 -0.93
CA TYR A 228 8.88 12.77 -1.64
C TYR A 228 9.35 13.81 -0.61
N PRO A 229 10.58 14.36 -0.75
CA PRO A 229 10.99 15.49 0.07
C PRO A 229 10.06 16.68 -0.18
N PRO A 230 9.89 17.57 0.80
CA PRO A 230 8.98 18.70 0.65
C PRO A 230 9.48 19.66 -0.43
N GLU A 231 8.56 20.10 -1.29
CA GLU A 231 8.82 21.10 -2.31
C GLU A 231 8.57 22.53 -1.77
N LEU A 232 8.89 23.53 -2.60
CA LEU A 232 8.67 24.94 -2.26
C LEU A 232 7.21 25.22 -1.84
N ARG A 233 6.23 24.57 -2.48
CA ARG A 233 4.81 24.71 -2.13
C ARG A 233 4.53 24.30 -0.68
N SER A 234 5.08 23.17 -0.25
CA SER A 234 4.96 22.73 1.14
C SER A 234 5.65 23.66 2.12
N LEU A 235 6.87 24.12 1.81
CA LEU A 235 7.60 25.05 2.66
C LEU A 235 6.85 26.39 2.85
N VAL A 236 6.30 26.94 1.76
CA VAL A 236 5.50 28.17 1.79
C VAL A 236 4.21 27.94 2.58
N GLY A 237 3.52 26.82 2.34
CA GLY A 237 2.30 26.48 3.06
C GLY A 237 2.52 26.33 4.57
N TRP A 238 3.58 25.62 4.98
CA TRP A 238 3.95 25.47 6.40
C TRP A 238 4.26 26.81 7.06
N THR A 239 5.02 27.66 6.36
CA THR A 239 5.39 28.99 6.85
C THR A 239 4.14 29.87 6.99
N ALA A 240 3.26 29.88 5.99
CA ALA A 240 2.02 30.66 6.02
C ALA A 240 1.08 30.20 7.14
N ALA A 241 0.88 28.88 7.28
CA ALA A 241 0.05 28.30 8.33
C ALA A 241 0.63 28.56 9.73
N LEU A 242 1.95 28.47 9.90
CA LEU A 242 2.63 28.81 11.16
C LEU A 242 2.46 30.28 11.52
N ILE A 243 2.65 31.20 10.56
CA ILE A 243 2.43 32.64 10.79
C ILE A 243 0.98 32.90 11.19
N ALA A 244 0.02 32.34 10.47
CA ALA A 244 -1.40 32.47 10.79
C ALA A 244 -1.71 31.97 12.21
N ALA A 245 -1.18 30.80 12.57
CA ALA A 245 -1.36 30.23 13.91
C ALA A 245 -0.75 31.10 15.01
N LEU A 246 0.47 31.63 14.82
CA LEU A 246 1.11 32.53 15.78
C LEU A 246 0.33 33.84 15.94
N VAL A 247 -0.17 34.42 14.85
CA VAL A 247 -0.99 35.65 14.88
C VAL A 247 -2.29 35.39 15.66
N ILE A 248 -2.98 34.27 15.41
CA ILE A 248 -4.22 33.93 16.11
C ILE A 248 -3.96 33.71 17.61
N LEU A 249 -2.92 32.96 17.97
CA LEU A 249 -2.60 32.65 19.36
C LEU A 249 -2.18 33.90 20.17
N LEU A 250 -1.40 34.80 19.57
CA LEU A 250 -0.75 35.92 20.28
C LEU A 250 -1.49 37.25 20.15
N VAL A 251 -2.10 37.52 19.00
CA VAL A 251 -2.64 38.84 18.65
C VAL A 251 -4.17 38.84 18.69
N ILE A 252 -4.81 37.83 18.10
CA ILE A 252 -6.27 37.79 18.00
C ILE A 252 -6.86 37.38 19.35
N LYS A 253 -7.70 38.28 19.88
CA LYS A 253 -8.45 38.05 21.13
C LYS A 253 -9.95 37.92 20.88
N ARG A 254 -10.51 38.82 20.08
CA ARG A 254 -11.93 38.83 19.73
C ARG A 254 -12.20 37.79 18.63
N HIS A 255 -13.24 36.98 18.80
CA HIS A 255 -13.60 35.87 17.89
C HIS A 255 -12.51 34.81 17.64
N ALA A 256 -11.44 34.79 18.46
CA ALA A 256 -10.30 33.90 18.28
C ALA A 256 -10.68 32.42 18.10
N PRO A 257 -11.66 31.84 18.83
CA PRO A 257 -12.07 30.45 18.62
C PRO A 257 -12.65 30.19 17.22
N ALA A 258 -13.54 31.07 16.73
CA ALA A 258 -14.17 30.90 15.42
C ALA A 258 -13.15 31.09 14.29
N THR A 259 -12.26 32.08 14.40
CA THR A 259 -11.17 32.29 13.44
C THR A 259 -10.20 31.12 13.43
N ALA A 260 -9.82 30.60 14.60
CA ALA A 260 -8.96 29.43 14.74
C ALA A 260 -9.55 28.21 14.02
N VAL A 261 -10.84 27.91 14.26
CA VAL A 261 -11.55 26.81 13.59
C VAL A 261 -11.61 27.04 12.08
N GLY A 262 -11.95 28.25 11.63
CA GLY A 262 -11.99 28.58 10.21
C GLY A 262 -10.64 28.40 9.51
N VAL A 263 -9.55 28.81 10.16
CA VAL A 263 -8.18 28.62 9.65
C VAL A 263 -7.77 27.16 9.66
N THR A 264 -8.12 26.37 10.69
CA THR A 264 -7.90 24.91 10.68
C THR A 264 -8.65 24.23 9.54
N VAL A 265 -9.92 24.59 9.31
CA VAL A 265 -10.71 24.03 8.19
C VAL A 265 -10.10 24.41 6.84
N LEU A 266 -9.69 25.67 6.66
CA LEU A 266 -9.04 26.13 5.44
C LEU A 266 -7.70 25.40 5.22
N GLU A 267 -6.89 25.25 6.26
CA GLU A 267 -5.61 24.55 6.22
C GLU A 267 -5.78 23.09 5.80
N LEU A 268 -6.71 22.36 6.44
CA LEU A 268 -7.02 20.98 6.09
C LEU A 268 -7.61 20.85 4.69
N PHE A 269 -8.48 21.79 4.27
CA PHE A 269 -9.04 21.82 2.93
C PHE A 269 -7.95 22.00 1.88
N LEU A 270 -7.02 22.93 2.07
CA LEU A 270 -5.89 23.14 1.16
C LEU A 270 -4.96 21.92 1.12
N ALA A 271 -4.62 21.34 2.27
CA ALA A 271 -3.78 20.13 2.34
C ALA A 271 -4.47 18.91 1.71
N ALA A 272 -5.80 18.84 1.79
CA ALA A 272 -6.56 17.75 1.20
C ALA A 272 -6.45 17.70 -0.32
N HIS A 273 -6.17 18.82 -1.02
CA HIS A 273 -6.06 18.84 -2.48
C HIS A 273 -4.91 17.96 -3.01
N ALA A 274 -3.85 17.79 -2.22
CA ALA A 274 -2.72 16.92 -2.56
C ALA A 274 -3.03 15.43 -2.37
N LEU A 275 -4.19 15.06 -1.81
CA LEU A 275 -4.51 13.66 -1.55
C LEU A 275 -4.85 12.91 -2.86
N PRO A 276 -4.42 11.64 -3.01
CA PRO A 276 -4.56 10.90 -4.26
C PRO A 276 -5.99 10.79 -4.79
N TYR A 277 -7.00 10.80 -3.91
CA TYR A 277 -8.41 10.68 -4.33
C TYR A 277 -8.94 11.89 -5.12
N ASN A 278 -8.20 13.02 -5.15
CA ASN A 278 -8.55 14.15 -6.02
C ASN A 278 -7.97 14.02 -7.44
N ARG A 279 -7.09 13.05 -7.67
CA ARG A 279 -6.51 12.74 -8.99
C ARG A 279 -7.42 11.72 -9.66
N LEU A 280 -8.38 12.22 -10.41
CA LEU A 280 -9.44 11.40 -10.97
C LEU A 280 -9.04 10.89 -12.35
N THR A 281 -9.37 9.65 -12.63
CA THR A 281 -9.29 9.07 -13.97
C THR A 281 -10.70 8.84 -14.51
N PRO A 282 -10.87 8.85 -15.86
CA PRO A 282 -12.15 8.53 -16.47
C PRO A 282 -12.70 7.16 -16.02
N PRO A 283 -14.02 7.00 -15.77
CA PRO A 283 -14.57 5.73 -15.27
C PRO A 283 -14.31 4.52 -16.19
N ASP A 284 -14.15 4.75 -17.49
CA ASP A 284 -13.81 3.76 -18.50
C ASP A 284 -12.40 3.17 -18.30
N THR A 285 -11.47 3.89 -17.68
CA THR A 285 -10.18 3.33 -17.24
C THR A 285 -10.34 2.10 -16.34
N PHE A 286 -11.47 1.96 -15.64
CA PHE A 286 -11.81 0.77 -14.86
C PHE A 286 -12.90 -0.11 -15.51
N ASN A 287 -13.85 0.49 -16.22
CA ASN A 287 -15.04 -0.22 -16.72
C ASN A 287 -14.95 -0.69 -18.18
N GLU A 288 -14.03 -0.15 -18.98
CA GLU A 288 -13.89 -0.52 -20.38
C GLU A 288 -13.14 -1.85 -20.50
N GLN A 289 -13.65 -2.73 -21.36
CA GLN A 289 -13.01 -4.01 -21.61
C GLN A 289 -11.76 -3.82 -22.45
N ARG A 290 -10.65 -4.38 -21.98
CA ARG A 290 -9.39 -4.41 -22.71
C ARG A 290 -9.27 -5.65 -23.59
N PHE A 291 -8.23 -5.70 -24.41
CA PHE A 291 -8.02 -6.80 -25.36
C PHE A 291 -7.98 -8.15 -24.65
N THR A 292 -7.16 -8.27 -23.59
CA THR A 292 -7.03 -9.52 -22.83
C THR A 292 -8.36 -10.00 -22.28
N VAL A 293 -9.16 -9.10 -21.68
CA VAL A 293 -10.50 -9.42 -21.14
C VAL A 293 -11.38 -10.02 -22.24
N SER A 294 -11.44 -9.33 -23.38
CA SER A 294 -12.26 -9.74 -24.52
C SER A 294 -11.83 -11.11 -25.06
N GLN A 295 -10.52 -11.32 -25.20
CA GLN A 295 -9.97 -12.56 -25.71
C GLN A 295 -10.21 -13.74 -24.75
N MET A 296 -10.01 -13.53 -23.46
CA MET A 296 -10.27 -14.54 -22.43
C MET A 296 -11.74 -14.95 -22.38
N HIS A 297 -12.67 -14.02 -22.62
CA HIS A 297 -14.09 -14.36 -22.74
C HIS A 297 -14.42 -15.20 -23.98
N VAL A 298 -13.74 -14.96 -25.11
CA VAL A 298 -13.90 -15.79 -26.31
C VAL A 298 -13.37 -17.20 -26.06
N TYR A 299 -12.20 -17.32 -25.44
CA TYR A 299 -11.58 -18.59 -25.07
C TYR A 299 -12.42 -19.37 -24.06
N ALA A 300 -12.91 -18.72 -23.01
CA ALA A 300 -13.76 -19.34 -22.01
C ALA A 300 -15.04 -19.97 -22.59
N LYS A 301 -15.58 -19.44 -23.70
CA LYS A 301 -16.75 -20.01 -24.38
C LYS A 301 -16.46 -21.32 -25.14
N ARG A 302 -15.19 -21.64 -25.41
CA ARG A 302 -14.78 -22.82 -26.17
C ARG A 302 -14.52 -24.04 -25.28
N GLU A 303 -14.45 -23.85 -23.96
CA GLU A 303 -14.04 -24.88 -23.00
C GLU A 303 -15.08 -25.02 -21.88
N THR A 304 -15.24 -26.22 -21.31
CA THR A 304 -16.11 -26.46 -20.14
C THR A 304 -15.48 -27.50 -19.21
N PRO A 305 -15.02 -27.13 -18.00
CA PRO A 305 -14.97 -25.77 -17.46
C PRO A 305 -13.99 -24.87 -18.22
N PRO A 306 -14.14 -23.53 -18.18
CA PRO A 306 -13.16 -22.62 -18.77
C PRO A 306 -11.75 -22.84 -18.22
N GLY A 307 -10.75 -22.79 -19.10
CA GLY A 307 -9.34 -22.76 -18.72
C GLY A 307 -8.99 -21.56 -17.84
N ARG A 308 -8.04 -21.77 -16.92
CA ARG A 308 -7.52 -20.71 -16.05
C ARG A 308 -6.38 -19.95 -16.73
N LEU A 309 -6.26 -18.69 -16.34
CA LEU A 309 -5.16 -17.80 -16.67
C LEU A 309 -4.09 -17.81 -15.57
N LEU A 310 -2.82 -17.71 -15.95
CA LEU A 310 -1.74 -17.27 -15.09
C LEU A 310 -1.05 -16.07 -15.76
N SER A 311 -1.14 -14.90 -15.13
CA SER A 311 -0.38 -13.72 -15.54
C SER A 311 0.99 -13.75 -14.87
N ILE A 312 2.05 -13.44 -15.62
CA ILE A 312 3.43 -13.30 -15.13
C ILE A 312 3.99 -12.01 -15.73
N THR A 313 4.08 -10.97 -14.92
CA THR A 313 4.46 -9.62 -15.35
C THR A 313 4.75 -8.75 -14.14
N ASP A 314 5.74 -7.87 -14.25
CA ASP A 314 6.03 -6.80 -13.29
C ASP A 314 5.07 -5.62 -13.48
N LEU A 315 4.49 -5.46 -14.68
CA LEU A 315 3.86 -4.23 -15.20
C LEU A 315 4.89 -3.20 -15.69
N LEU A 316 6.01 -3.61 -16.28
CA LEU A 316 6.96 -2.65 -16.88
C LEU A 316 6.64 -2.29 -18.34
N PHE A 317 5.73 -3.02 -18.99
CA PHE A 317 5.34 -2.78 -20.38
C PHE A 317 4.50 -1.51 -20.58
N ASP A 318 4.41 -1.03 -21.82
CA ASP A 318 3.45 0.00 -22.21
C ASP A 318 2.26 -0.62 -22.96
N PRO A 319 1.01 -0.14 -22.74
CA PRO A 319 -0.12 -0.57 -23.55
C PRO A 319 0.11 -0.28 -25.03
N GLY A 320 -0.29 -1.19 -25.92
CA GLY A 320 -0.05 -1.03 -27.37
C GLY A 320 -0.72 0.21 -27.99
N ASP A 321 -1.80 0.71 -27.39
CA ASP A 321 -2.52 1.93 -27.78
C ASP A 321 -2.13 3.17 -26.94
N LYS A 322 -0.98 3.15 -26.24
CA LYS A 322 -0.52 4.23 -25.35
C LYS A 322 -0.58 5.62 -25.98
N ALA A 323 -0.12 5.78 -27.22
CA ALA A 323 -0.15 7.08 -27.91
C ALA A 323 -1.59 7.61 -28.08
N THR A 324 -2.53 6.73 -28.44
CA THR A 324 -3.95 7.06 -28.58
C THR A 324 -4.60 7.38 -27.23
N LEU A 325 -4.27 6.63 -26.18
CA LEU A 325 -4.73 6.87 -24.81
C LEU A 325 -4.24 8.24 -24.30
N ILE A 326 -2.95 8.54 -24.46
CA ILE A 326 -2.37 9.84 -24.07
C ILE A 326 -3.08 10.97 -24.82
N ALA A 327 -3.24 10.86 -26.15
CA ALA A 327 -3.93 11.88 -26.94
C ALA A 327 -5.41 12.04 -26.55
N ARG A 328 -6.07 10.97 -26.09
CA ARG A 328 -7.43 11.02 -25.55
C ARG A 328 -7.46 11.77 -24.21
N TYR A 329 -6.61 11.39 -23.26
CA TYR A 329 -6.58 11.99 -21.93
C TYR A 329 -6.13 13.45 -21.93
N GLN A 330 -5.18 13.81 -22.79
CA GLN A 330 -4.80 15.21 -23.02
C GLN A 330 -5.97 16.05 -23.55
N ARG A 331 -6.80 15.49 -24.46
CA ARG A 331 -8.02 16.17 -24.92
C ARG A 331 -9.08 16.35 -23.82
N LEU A 332 -9.07 15.48 -22.80
CA LEU A 332 -9.90 15.63 -21.61
C LEU A 332 -9.35 16.65 -20.61
N GLY A 333 -8.19 17.25 -20.89
CA GLY A 333 -7.55 18.23 -20.01
C GLY A 333 -6.89 17.61 -18.77
N MET A 334 -6.61 16.30 -18.79
CA MET A 334 -5.94 15.61 -17.69
C MET A 334 -4.48 16.08 -17.58
N SER A 335 -3.99 16.17 -16.35
CA SER A 335 -2.58 16.40 -16.05
C SER A 335 -1.71 15.17 -16.36
N GLU A 336 -0.40 15.36 -16.50
CA GLU A 336 0.54 14.25 -16.75
C GLU A 336 0.47 13.15 -15.69
N GLU A 337 0.30 13.54 -14.43
CA GLU A 337 0.17 12.61 -13.30
C GLU A 337 -1.14 11.80 -13.34
N GLU A 338 -2.26 12.43 -13.72
CA GLU A 338 -3.54 11.72 -13.92
C GLU A 338 -3.46 10.76 -15.11
N ILE A 339 -2.75 11.15 -16.17
CA ILE A 339 -2.49 10.29 -17.33
C ILE A 339 -1.66 9.08 -16.92
N GLU A 340 -0.62 9.27 -16.12
CA GLU A 340 0.22 8.17 -15.60
C GLU A 340 -0.62 7.21 -14.75
N ILE A 341 -1.43 7.73 -13.81
CA ILE A 341 -2.34 6.91 -13.00
C ILE A 341 -3.30 6.11 -13.90
N ALA A 342 -3.85 6.74 -14.95
CA ALA A 342 -4.74 6.07 -15.88
C ALA A 342 -4.01 4.96 -16.65
N LEU A 343 -2.80 5.20 -17.14
CA LEU A 343 -1.99 4.19 -17.83
C LEU A 343 -1.63 3.01 -16.92
N VAL A 344 -1.28 3.26 -15.66
CA VAL A 344 -1.04 2.20 -14.66
C VAL A 344 -2.29 1.36 -14.45
N ALA A 345 -3.46 1.99 -14.30
CA ALA A 345 -4.73 1.27 -14.17
C ALA A 345 -5.06 0.43 -15.42
N ILE A 346 -4.82 0.95 -16.63
CA ILE A 346 -4.96 0.18 -17.88
C ILE A 346 -4.01 -1.03 -17.89
N LYS A 347 -2.74 -0.86 -17.48
CA LYS A 347 -1.79 -1.98 -17.40
C LYS A 347 -2.28 -3.07 -16.45
N HIS A 348 -2.83 -2.71 -15.29
CA HIS A 348 -3.46 -3.67 -14.38
C HIS A 348 -4.64 -4.41 -15.03
N GLN A 349 -5.48 -3.73 -15.81
CA GLN A 349 -6.57 -4.37 -16.55
C GLN A 349 -6.08 -5.32 -17.64
N GLU A 350 -5.09 -4.90 -18.44
CA GLU A 350 -4.53 -5.72 -19.52
C GLU A 350 -3.96 -7.03 -19.00
N VAL A 351 -3.39 -7.02 -17.78
CA VAL A 351 -2.82 -8.24 -17.18
C VAL A 351 -3.77 -8.95 -16.22
N LEU A 352 -4.99 -8.44 -16.04
CA LEU A 352 -5.97 -8.97 -15.09
C LEU A 352 -5.36 -9.12 -13.68
N ALA A 353 -4.65 -8.10 -13.21
CA ALA A 353 -4.01 -8.11 -11.89
C ALA A 353 -5.02 -7.87 -10.76
N ALA A 354 -4.65 -8.33 -9.56
CA ALA A 354 -5.43 -8.15 -8.33
C ALA A 354 -6.87 -8.64 -8.50
N ASN A 355 -7.87 -7.77 -8.32
CA ASN A 355 -9.29 -8.12 -8.31
C ASN A 355 -10.07 -8.02 -9.61
N LEU A 356 -9.34 -7.81 -10.69
CA LEU A 356 -9.91 -7.68 -12.01
C LEU A 356 -10.36 -9.03 -12.60
N PRO A 357 -9.69 -10.19 -12.38
CA PRO A 357 -10.21 -11.49 -12.80
C PRO A 357 -11.60 -11.78 -12.20
N LEU A 358 -11.80 -11.52 -10.91
CA LEU A 358 -13.10 -11.71 -10.25
C LEU A 358 -14.17 -10.77 -10.83
N TYR A 359 -13.84 -9.50 -11.03
CA TYR A 359 -14.75 -8.51 -11.63
C TYR A 359 -15.20 -8.92 -13.03
N TRP A 360 -14.27 -9.42 -13.84
CA TRP A 360 -14.54 -9.87 -15.21
C TRP A 360 -15.00 -11.32 -15.30
N GLY A 361 -15.11 -12.08 -14.20
CA GLY A 361 -15.50 -13.49 -14.23
C GLY A 361 -14.52 -14.40 -15.00
N ILE A 362 -13.22 -14.06 -14.99
CA ILE A 362 -12.16 -14.81 -15.66
C ILE A 362 -11.43 -15.68 -14.62
N PRO A 363 -11.43 -17.02 -14.75
CA PRO A 363 -10.72 -17.89 -13.82
C PRO A 363 -9.21 -17.67 -13.86
N THR A 364 -8.59 -17.46 -12.70
CA THR A 364 -7.13 -17.33 -12.55
C THR A 364 -6.60 -18.28 -11.48
N ILE A 365 -5.33 -18.68 -11.61
CA ILE A 365 -4.61 -19.39 -10.55
C ILE A 365 -3.84 -18.45 -9.61
N ASP A 366 -3.61 -17.18 -9.96
CA ASP A 366 -2.76 -16.29 -9.14
C ASP A 366 -3.28 -16.18 -7.70
N GLY A 367 -4.60 -16.14 -7.54
CA GLY A 367 -5.30 -16.11 -6.25
C GLY A 367 -5.00 -14.86 -5.42
N PHE A 368 -4.25 -13.89 -5.96
CA PHE A 368 -4.10 -12.55 -5.43
C PHE A 368 -5.36 -11.73 -5.72
N ASP A 369 -6.43 -11.90 -4.95
CA ASP A 369 -7.68 -11.22 -5.30
C ASP A 369 -8.61 -10.96 -4.08
N GLY A 370 -8.87 -9.67 -3.80
CA GLY A 370 -10.13 -9.22 -3.19
C GLY A 370 -10.20 -9.02 -1.67
N GLY A 371 -9.13 -9.28 -0.92
CA GLY A 371 -9.10 -9.03 0.54
C GLY A 371 -9.55 -10.19 1.42
N VAL A 372 -9.66 -11.41 0.87
CA VAL A 372 -9.85 -12.65 1.62
C VAL A 372 -8.49 -13.33 1.81
N LEU A 373 -8.19 -13.78 3.04
CA LEU A 373 -6.93 -14.46 3.33
C LEU A 373 -6.86 -15.80 2.60
N PRO A 374 -5.76 -16.10 1.90
CA PRO A 374 -5.60 -17.41 1.26
C PRO A 374 -5.47 -18.51 2.31
N THR A 375 -5.91 -19.71 1.96
CA THR A 375 -5.74 -20.87 2.83
C THR A 375 -4.28 -21.29 2.93
N GLY A 376 -3.93 -21.96 4.03
CA GLY A 376 -2.64 -22.61 4.19
C GLY A 376 -2.42 -23.70 3.13
N TYR A 377 -3.49 -24.37 2.68
CA TYR A 377 -3.41 -25.35 1.59
C TYR A 377 -3.09 -24.70 0.26
N TYR A 378 -3.77 -23.59 -0.07
CA TYR A 378 -3.54 -22.86 -1.30
C TYR A 378 -2.09 -22.37 -1.38
N THR A 379 -1.59 -21.70 -0.34
CA THR A 379 -0.21 -21.19 -0.36
C THR A 379 0.86 -22.28 -0.27
N ALA A 380 0.54 -23.44 0.29
CA ALA A 380 1.43 -24.61 0.23
C ALA A 380 1.47 -25.18 -1.19
N PHE A 381 0.32 -25.29 -1.85
CA PHE A 381 0.25 -25.71 -3.24
C PHE A 381 0.99 -24.74 -4.17
N THR A 382 0.74 -23.43 -4.04
CA THR A 382 1.38 -22.44 -4.92
C THR A 382 2.88 -22.33 -4.72
N SER A 383 3.43 -22.71 -3.56
CA SER A 383 4.88 -22.81 -3.40
C SER A 383 5.56 -23.83 -4.32
N LEU A 384 4.80 -24.78 -4.89
CA LEU A 384 5.31 -25.74 -5.86
C LEU A 384 5.50 -25.14 -7.26
N LEU A 385 4.91 -23.96 -7.49
CA LEU A 385 5.00 -23.21 -8.75
C LEU A 385 6.13 -22.17 -8.71
N LEU A 386 6.70 -21.90 -7.52
CA LEU A 386 7.71 -20.85 -7.35
C LEU A 386 9.10 -21.32 -7.84
N PRO A 387 9.96 -20.36 -8.24
CA PRO A 387 11.34 -20.66 -8.58
C PRO A 387 12.10 -21.33 -7.41
N PRO A 388 13.13 -22.14 -7.68
CA PRO A 388 13.93 -22.75 -6.63
C PRO A 388 14.53 -21.73 -5.66
N GLY A 389 14.39 -21.97 -4.36
CA GLY A 389 14.91 -21.09 -3.31
C GLY A 389 14.01 -19.90 -2.96
N GLU A 390 12.91 -19.71 -3.70
CA GLU A 390 11.93 -18.66 -3.40
C GLU A 390 11.14 -18.97 -2.14
N LEU A 391 10.88 -17.95 -1.31
CA LEU A 391 10.09 -18.12 -0.11
C LEU A 391 8.61 -18.25 -0.49
N ARG A 392 7.90 -19.11 0.24
CA ARG A 392 6.46 -19.27 0.07
C ARG A 392 5.74 -17.93 0.20
N THR A 393 4.94 -17.59 -0.81
CA THR A 393 4.19 -16.33 -0.81
C THR A 393 3.04 -16.38 0.20
N ILE A 394 3.01 -15.43 1.12
CA ILE A 394 1.95 -15.33 2.15
C ILE A 394 0.74 -14.56 1.60
N ASP A 395 0.97 -13.56 0.76
CA ASP A 395 -0.11 -12.75 0.22
C ASP A 395 -0.62 -13.27 -1.13
N GLY A 396 -0.04 -14.35 -1.68
CA GLY A 396 -0.53 -15.00 -2.91
C GLY A 396 -0.17 -14.26 -4.20
N ARG A 397 1.02 -13.66 -4.29
CA ARG A 397 1.47 -12.83 -5.43
C ARG A 397 2.25 -13.64 -6.48
N LEU A 398 1.64 -14.67 -7.07
CA LEU A 398 2.34 -15.49 -8.07
C LEU A 398 2.75 -14.65 -9.28
N ARG A 399 1.89 -13.76 -9.76
CA ARG A 399 2.17 -12.88 -10.90
C ARG A 399 3.50 -12.13 -10.78
N GLU A 400 3.73 -11.52 -9.62
CA GLU A 400 4.91 -10.69 -9.36
C GLU A 400 6.15 -11.56 -9.11
N VAL A 401 5.99 -12.65 -8.34
CA VAL A 401 7.14 -13.49 -7.93
C VAL A 401 7.68 -14.34 -9.09
N LEU A 402 6.84 -14.66 -10.07
CA LEU A 402 7.26 -15.36 -11.29
C LEU A 402 7.85 -14.41 -12.34
N ALA A 403 7.64 -13.09 -12.22
CA ALA A 403 8.15 -12.10 -13.16
C ALA A 403 9.58 -11.68 -12.78
N ARG A 404 10.57 -12.49 -13.14
CA ARG A 404 11.98 -12.24 -12.75
C ARG A 404 12.90 -12.12 -13.95
N ALA A 405 13.91 -11.27 -13.81
CA ALA A 405 14.91 -11.03 -14.84
C ALA A 405 15.82 -12.24 -15.12
N ASP A 406 16.04 -13.12 -14.13
CA ASP A 406 16.93 -14.29 -14.27
C ASP A 406 16.29 -15.46 -15.04
N CYS A 407 15.03 -15.31 -15.46
CA CYS A 407 14.29 -16.21 -16.32
C CYS A 407 13.64 -15.45 -17.48
N ASP A 408 14.35 -14.44 -18.00
CA ASP A 408 13.94 -13.64 -19.15
C ASP A 408 12.52 -13.06 -19.00
N GLY A 409 12.18 -12.61 -17.78
CA GLY A 409 10.91 -11.98 -17.45
C GLY A 409 9.79 -12.92 -17.04
N ALA A 410 9.90 -14.22 -17.28
CA ALA A 410 8.83 -15.18 -16.99
C ALA A 410 9.37 -16.54 -16.52
N CYS A 411 9.35 -16.74 -15.21
CA CYS A 411 9.66 -18.04 -14.60
C CYS A 411 8.45 -18.95 -14.73
N ILE A 412 8.27 -19.56 -15.90
CA ILE A 412 7.11 -20.42 -16.19
C ILE A 412 7.17 -21.68 -15.31
N PRO A 413 6.13 -21.97 -14.50
CA PRO A 413 6.08 -23.19 -13.69
C PRO A 413 6.12 -24.46 -14.54
N ASP A 414 6.58 -25.55 -13.94
CA ASP A 414 6.53 -26.88 -14.56
C ASP A 414 5.11 -27.19 -15.08
N ARG A 415 5.04 -27.62 -16.34
CA ARG A 415 3.81 -27.93 -17.07
C ARG A 415 2.87 -28.83 -16.28
N ARG A 416 3.39 -29.77 -15.49
CA ARG A 416 2.54 -30.67 -14.67
C ARG A 416 1.61 -29.90 -13.72
N TRP A 417 2.07 -28.78 -13.16
CA TRP A 417 1.28 -27.97 -12.24
C TRP A 417 0.25 -27.12 -12.97
N LEU A 418 0.62 -26.60 -14.14
CA LEU A 418 -0.30 -25.88 -15.03
C LEU A 418 -1.44 -26.80 -15.48
N ASP A 419 -1.11 -28.02 -15.94
CA ASP A 419 -2.09 -29.03 -16.36
C ASP A 419 -2.99 -29.47 -15.19
N LEU A 420 -2.43 -29.74 -14.01
CA LEU A 420 -3.19 -30.15 -12.81
C LEU A 420 -4.22 -29.09 -12.40
N THR A 421 -3.94 -27.82 -12.65
CA THR A 421 -4.78 -26.70 -12.25
C THR A 421 -5.65 -26.16 -13.38
N ASN A 422 -5.65 -26.84 -14.53
CA ASN A 422 -6.32 -26.41 -15.75
C ASN A 422 -5.92 -24.98 -16.17
N VAL A 423 -4.65 -24.59 -15.95
CA VAL A 423 -4.10 -23.36 -16.51
C VAL A 423 -3.83 -23.60 -17.99
N ARG A 424 -4.60 -22.91 -18.84
CA ARG A 424 -4.54 -23.04 -20.29
C ARG A 424 -3.91 -21.83 -20.97
N TYR A 425 -3.87 -20.71 -20.26
CA TYR A 425 -3.45 -19.42 -20.78
C TYR A 425 -2.36 -18.84 -19.89
N LEU A 426 -1.22 -18.53 -20.49
CA LEU A 426 -0.17 -17.71 -19.89
C LEU A 426 -0.25 -16.31 -20.48
N LEU A 427 -0.18 -15.30 -19.62
CA LEU A 427 -0.15 -13.91 -20.04
C LEU A 427 1.14 -13.28 -19.55
N LEU A 428 2.00 -12.97 -20.51
CA LEU A 428 3.35 -12.47 -20.28
C LEU A 428 3.44 -11.07 -20.88
N ASP A 429 4.24 -10.21 -20.25
CA ASP A 429 4.74 -9.04 -20.97
C ASP A 429 5.96 -9.43 -21.82
N LYS A 430 6.31 -8.57 -22.80
CA LYS A 430 7.34 -8.85 -23.82
C LYS A 430 8.57 -7.98 -23.67
N ILE A 431 8.86 -7.49 -22.47
CA ILE A 431 9.97 -6.55 -22.24
C ILE A 431 11.35 -7.20 -22.35
N TYR A 432 11.42 -8.53 -22.27
CA TYR A 432 12.64 -9.34 -22.41
C TYR A 432 12.74 -10.02 -23.78
N ASP A 433 11.75 -9.85 -24.67
CA ASP A 433 11.81 -10.37 -26.03
C ASP A 433 12.90 -9.60 -26.81
N VAL A 434 13.65 -10.32 -27.64
CA VAL A 434 14.71 -9.73 -28.47
C VAL A 434 14.14 -9.37 -29.83
N TRP A 435 14.59 -8.26 -30.40
CA TRP A 435 14.20 -7.84 -31.74
C TRP A 435 15.42 -7.89 -32.67
N HIS A 436 15.28 -8.56 -33.81
CA HIS A 436 16.30 -8.60 -34.86
C HIS A 436 15.61 -8.46 -36.22
N GLU A 437 16.05 -7.49 -37.03
CA GLU A 437 15.45 -7.18 -38.35
C GLU A 437 13.92 -7.07 -38.32
N ASP A 438 13.37 -6.35 -37.33
CA ASP A 438 11.94 -6.17 -37.10
C ASP A 438 11.15 -7.46 -36.75
N VAL A 439 11.84 -8.57 -36.50
CA VAL A 439 11.26 -9.83 -36.01
C VAL A 439 11.45 -9.93 -34.50
N ALA A 440 10.34 -10.18 -33.79
CA ALA A 440 10.35 -10.41 -32.34
C ALA A 440 10.64 -11.88 -32.01
N TYR A 441 11.57 -12.11 -31.09
CA TYR A 441 11.96 -13.41 -30.57
C TYR A 441 11.45 -13.54 -29.15
N ASP A 442 10.50 -14.46 -28.96
CA ASP A 442 9.99 -14.83 -27.65
C ASP A 442 11.08 -15.54 -26.84
N THR A 443 11.54 -14.89 -25.77
CA THR A 443 12.59 -15.45 -24.89
C THR A 443 12.00 -16.26 -23.74
N ALA A 444 10.68 -16.19 -23.49
CA ALA A 444 10.02 -16.85 -22.37
C ALA A 444 9.98 -18.38 -22.53
N PHE A 445 9.94 -18.88 -23.76
CA PHE A 445 9.94 -20.32 -24.06
C PHE A 445 11.29 -20.76 -24.62
N SER A 446 12.26 -20.99 -23.74
CA SER A 446 13.55 -21.57 -24.11
C SER A 446 13.56 -23.10 -23.95
N THR A 447 14.25 -23.79 -24.87
CA THR A 447 14.49 -25.23 -24.77
C THR A 447 15.99 -25.49 -24.69
N ARG A 448 16.43 -26.13 -23.60
CA ARG A 448 17.81 -26.58 -23.47
C ARG A 448 18.00 -27.90 -24.22
N LEU A 449 18.89 -27.90 -25.20
CA LEU A 449 19.25 -29.10 -25.97
C LEU A 449 20.62 -29.61 -25.56
N ALA A 450 20.71 -30.89 -25.21
CA ALA A 450 21.99 -31.58 -25.06
C ALA A 450 22.61 -31.89 -26.44
N ALA A 451 23.92 -32.18 -26.48
CA ALA A 451 24.70 -32.34 -27.73
C ALA A 451 24.21 -33.43 -28.70
N ASP A 452 23.34 -34.33 -28.24
CA ASP A 452 22.77 -35.46 -28.98
C ASP A 452 21.23 -35.48 -28.99
N GLN A 453 20.60 -34.49 -28.36
CA GLN A 453 19.15 -34.40 -28.29
C GLN A 453 18.58 -33.78 -29.56
N ARG A 454 17.54 -34.40 -30.11
CA ARG A 454 16.79 -33.86 -31.25
C ARG A 454 15.49 -33.24 -30.76
N LEU A 455 15.18 -32.05 -31.27
CA LEU A 455 13.90 -31.39 -31.08
C LEU A 455 13.18 -31.32 -32.43
N THR A 456 11.94 -31.80 -32.45
CA THR A 456 11.06 -31.63 -33.60
C THR A 456 10.05 -30.55 -33.23
N LEU A 457 10.04 -29.48 -34.02
CA LEU A 457 9.09 -28.39 -33.89
C LEU A 457 8.09 -28.48 -35.03
N THR A 458 6.81 -28.31 -34.73
CA THR A 458 5.75 -28.19 -35.72
C THR A 458 5.13 -26.80 -35.54
N PRO A 459 5.37 -25.86 -36.47
CA PRO A 459 4.81 -24.52 -36.35
C PRO A 459 3.29 -24.56 -36.44
N GLU A 460 2.62 -23.92 -35.48
CA GLU A 460 1.16 -23.75 -35.47
C GLU A 460 0.81 -22.26 -35.26
N PRO A 461 0.02 -21.63 -36.16
CA PRO A 461 -0.46 -22.19 -37.43
C PRO A 461 0.70 -22.44 -38.41
N ALA A 462 0.48 -23.28 -39.42
CA ALA A 462 1.44 -23.40 -40.52
C ALA A 462 1.54 -22.06 -41.26
N PHE A 463 2.77 -21.63 -41.55
CA PHE A 463 3.05 -20.41 -42.31
C PHE A 463 4.26 -20.62 -43.21
N ASP A 464 4.27 -19.89 -44.33
CA ASP A 464 5.42 -19.89 -45.24
C ASP A 464 6.59 -19.14 -44.59
N ALA A 465 7.77 -19.76 -44.60
CA ALA A 465 9.00 -19.17 -44.09
C ALA A 465 10.15 -19.40 -45.08
N ASP A 466 10.97 -18.37 -45.28
CA ASP A 466 12.17 -18.39 -46.11
C ASP A 466 13.46 -18.48 -45.27
N ALA A 467 13.39 -18.20 -43.97
CA ALA A 467 14.48 -18.28 -43.03
C ALA A 467 14.07 -18.88 -41.67
N LEU A 468 15.06 -19.47 -40.98
CA LEU A 468 14.95 -19.86 -39.58
C LEU A 468 16.13 -19.24 -38.83
N TYR A 469 15.82 -18.42 -37.84
CA TYR A 469 16.79 -17.84 -36.94
C TYR A 469 16.73 -18.56 -35.60
N LEU A 470 17.91 -18.83 -35.01
CA LEU A 470 18.04 -19.47 -33.72
C LEU A 470 18.70 -18.49 -32.76
N LEU A 471 17.94 -18.04 -31.75
CA LEU A 471 18.50 -17.22 -30.69
C LEU A 471 19.27 -18.11 -29.71
N CYS A 472 20.50 -17.73 -29.39
CA CYS A 472 21.35 -18.47 -28.48
C CYS A 472 22.03 -17.58 -27.44
N PRO A 473 22.29 -18.11 -26.23
CA PRO A 473 23.04 -17.38 -25.22
C PRO A 473 24.45 -17.06 -25.74
N GLU A 474 24.97 -15.85 -25.45
CA GLU A 474 26.33 -15.42 -25.85
C GLU A 474 27.44 -16.40 -25.42
N SER A 475 27.20 -17.16 -24.34
CA SER A 475 28.14 -18.14 -23.80
C SER A 475 28.11 -19.50 -24.49
N ALA A 476 27.17 -19.73 -25.42
CA ALA A 476 26.96 -21.01 -26.08
C ALA A 476 27.31 -20.96 -27.56
N THR A 477 28.05 -21.96 -28.04
CA THR A 477 28.27 -22.17 -29.49
C THR A 477 27.07 -22.91 -30.05
N CYS A 478 26.18 -22.20 -30.74
CA CYS A 478 24.99 -22.77 -31.37
C CYS A 478 25.20 -22.97 -32.86
N THR A 479 25.66 -24.17 -33.23
CA THR A 479 25.74 -24.60 -34.62
C THR A 479 24.99 -25.91 -34.84
N PRO A 480 23.69 -26.01 -34.47
CA PRO A 480 22.93 -27.23 -34.72
C PRO A 480 22.75 -27.45 -36.22
N ASN A 481 22.68 -28.72 -36.61
CA ASN A 481 22.14 -29.10 -37.91
C ASN A 481 20.62 -29.09 -37.82
N VAL A 482 19.96 -28.32 -38.68
CA VAL A 482 18.51 -28.24 -38.75
C VAL A 482 18.02 -28.97 -39.99
N THR A 483 17.13 -29.95 -39.81
CA THR A 483 16.47 -30.65 -40.91
C THR A 483 15.04 -30.14 -41.05
N PHE A 484 14.76 -29.51 -42.19
CA PHE A 484 13.42 -29.09 -42.58
C PHE A 484 12.71 -30.27 -43.24
N ILE A 485 11.46 -30.50 -42.85
CA ILE A 485 10.57 -31.49 -43.47
C ILE A 485 9.41 -30.72 -44.08
N TYR A 486 9.32 -30.73 -45.41
CA TYR A 486 8.28 -30.02 -46.15
C TYR A 486 6.98 -30.84 -46.21
N GLU A 487 5.86 -30.19 -46.56
CA GLU A 487 4.55 -30.86 -46.66
C GLU A 487 4.53 -32.02 -47.68
N ASP A 488 5.35 -31.94 -48.73
CA ASP A 488 5.52 -32.98 -49.74
C ASP A 488 6.38 -34.17 -49.27
N GLY A 489 6.89 -34.10 -48.03
CA GLY A 489 7.75 -35.11 -47.41
C GLY A 489 9.23 -34.99 -47.76
N ASN A 490 9.63 -34.02 -48.59
CA ASN A 490 11.04 -33.76 -48.87
C ASN A 490 11.75 -33.24 -47.62
N GLN A 491 13.06 -33.46 -47.56
CA GLN A 491 13.90 -33.03 -46.44
C GLN A 491 15.14 -32.29 -46.92
N THR A 492 15.41 -31.15 -46.30
CA THR A 492 16.66 -30.38 -46.49
C THR A 492 17.34 -30.20 -45.15
N THR A 493 18.62 -30.53 -45.04
CA THR A 493 19.40 -30.28 -43.82
C THR A 493 20.38 -29.15 -44.05
N LEU A 494 20.32 -28.12 -43.21
CA LEU A 494 21.22 -26.96 -43.22
C LEU A 494 22.02 -26.93 -41.92
N ALA A 495 23.30 -26.60 -42.00
CA ALA A 495 24.10 -26.27 -40.82
C ALA A 495 23.83 -24.82 -40.44
N ALA A 496 23.51 -24.55 -39.17
CA ALA A 496 23.34 -23.17 -38.71
C ALA A 496 24.66 -22.41 -38.90
N THR A 497 24.58 -21.27 -39.59
CA THR A 497 25.68 -20.31 -39.72
C THR A 497 25.50 -19.23 -38.67
N THR A 498 26.47 -19.02 -37.80
CA THR A 498 26.49 -17.88 -36.87
C THR A 498 26.65 -16.59 -37.66
N ASN A 499 25.56 -15.84 -37.81
CA ASN A 499 25.59 -14.41 -38.09
C ASN A 499 25.27 -13.67 -36.78
N GLU A 500 25.90 -12.51 -36.59
CA GLU A 500 25.96 -11.74 -35.33
C GLU A 500 24.66 -11.64 -34.53
#